data_AF-A0A4Y2IAD5-F1
#
_entry.id   AF-A0A4Y2IAD5-F1
#
_cell.length_a   1.000
_cell.length_b   1.000
_cell.length_c   1.000
_cell.angle_alpha   90.00
_cell.angle_beta   90.00
_cell.angle_gamma   90.00
#
_symmetry.space_group_name_H-M   'P 1'
#
loop_
_entity.id
_entity.type
_entity.pdbx_description
1 polymer ?
#
loop_
_entity_poly.entity_id
_entity_poly.type
_entity_poly.pdbx_seq_one_letter_code
_entity_poly.pdbx_strand_id
1 'polypeptide(L)'
;GAGSAGSTLASRLSEKSCVSVLLLEAGTGRIPLLNDVPTIGRNFWFTNLDWNYKTVPQTHTGEALVNRVSLFFPYAAEQGE
;
A
#
# COMPACT_ATOMS: atom_id res chain seq x y z
N GLY A 1 8.59 -2.11 6.37
CA GLY A 1 7.54 -2.51 5.42
C GLY A 1 8.13 -3.42 4.36
N ALA A 2 7.52 -4.58 4.16
CA ALA A 2 7.80 -5.59 3.14
C ALA A 2 7.02 -5.34 1.82
N GLY A 3 6.81 -4.08 1.44
CA GLY A 3 6.34 -3.72 0.10
C GLY A 3 7.41 -3.97 -0.98
N SER A 4 7.16 -3.55 -2.22
CA SER A 4 8.03 -3.84 -3.37
C SER A 4 9.51 -3.51 -3.11
N ALA A 5 9.80 -2.29 -2.65
CA ALA A 5 11.18 -1.87 -2.37
C ALA A 5 11.79 -2.57 -1.14
N GLY A 6 11.02 -2.68 -0.06
CA GLY A 6 11.49 -3.27 1.20
C GLY A 6 11.82 -4.75 1.07
N SER A 7 10.98 -5.51 0.35
CA SER A 7 11.22 -6.93 0.07
C SER A 7 12.44 -7.15 -0.84
N THR A 8 12.61 -6.33 -1.88
CA THR A 8 13.83 -6.40 -2.72
C THR A 8 15.09 -6.09 -1.94
N LEU A 9 15.08 -5.03 -1.12
CA LEU A 9 16.22 -4.67 -0.27
C LEU A 9 16.55 -5.76 0.75
N ALA A 10 15.54 -6.26 1.48
CA ALA A 10 15.74 -7.30 2.47
C ALA A 10 16.33 -8.58 1.83
N SER A 11 15.84 -8.97 0.66
CA SER A 11 16.38 -10.10 -0.10
C SER A 11 17.86 -9.93 -0.43
N ARG A 12 18.27 -8.76 -0.93
CA ARG A 12 19.67 -8.51 -1.33
C ARG A 12 20.62 -8.36 -0.14
N LEU A 13 20.16 -7.74 0.94
CA LEU A 13 20.96 -7.61 2.16
C LEU A 13 21.17 -8.96 2.83
N SER A 14 20.17 -9.84 2.80
CA SER A 14 20.24 -11.18 3.41
C SER A 14 21.20 -12.14 2.70
N GLU A 15 21.64 -11.84 1.47
CA GLU A 15 22.67 -12.61 0.76
C GLU A 15 24.06 -12.48 1.42
N LYS A 16 24.30 -11.42 2.22
CA LYS A 16 25.58 -11.19 2.89
C LYS A 16 25.57 -11.83 4.28
N SER A 17 26.45 -12.82 4.50
CA SER A 17 26.56 -13.54 5.78
C SER A 17 26.93 -12.67 6.98
N CYS A 18 27.51 -11.48 6.76
CA CYS A 18 27.85 -10.53 7.82
C CYS A 18 26.71 -9.60 8.23
N VAL A 19 25.54 -9.67 7.58
CA VAL A 19 24.41 -8.76 7.81
C VAL A 19 23.24 -9.54 8.40
N SER A 20 22.66 -9.02 9.48
CA SER A 20 21.37 -9.49 10.00
C SER A 20 20.28 -8.48 9.63
N VAL A 21 19.17 -8.97 9.09
CA VAL A 21 18.06 -8.15 8.59
C VAL A 21 16.79 -8.45 9.38
N LEU A 22 16.19 -7.41 9.97
CA LEU A 22 14.84 -7.46 10.53
C LEU A 22 13.88 -6.72 9.60
N LEU A 23 12.93 -7.45 9.02
CA LEU A 23 11.89 -6.87 8.18
C LEU A 23 10.55 -6.87 8.92
N LEU A 24 10.06 -5.68 9.24
CA LEU A 24 8.75 -5.49 9.86
C LEU A 24 7.71 -5.13 8.79
N GLU A 25 6.58 -5.82 8.81
CA GLU A 25 5.44 -5.61 7.93
C GLU A 25 4.15 -5.55 8.74
N ALA A 26 3.27 -4.60 8.41
CA ALA A 26 2.02 -4.39 9.13
C ALA A 26 0.91 -5.36 8.69
N GLY A 27 0.99 -5.85 7.45
CA GLY A 27 0.06 -6.83 6.89
C GLY A 27 0.11 -8.21 7.54
N THR A 28 -0.77 -9.10 7.10
CA THR A 28 -1.11 -10.35 7.83
C THR A 28 -0.12 -11.50 7.65
N GLY A 29 1.00 -11.33 6.94
CA GLY A 29 2.00 -12.38 6.65
C GLY A 29 1.48 -13.56 5.81
N ARG A 30 0.17 -13.63 5.53
CA ARG A 30 -0.49 -14.62 4.68
C ARG A 30 -0.61 -14.06 3.27
N ILE A 31 -0.31 -14.90 2.29
CA ILE A 31 -0.50 -14.57 0.88
C ILE A 31 -2.01 -14.66 0.56
N PRO A 32 -2.66 -13.56 0.14
CA PRO A 32 -4.07 -13.59 -0.21
C PRO A 32 -4.29 -14.19 -1.61
N LEU A 33 -5.49 -14.74 -1.85
CA LEU A 33 -5.87 -15.38 -3.13
C LEU A 33 -5.69 -14.47 -4.35
N LEU A 34 -5.78 -13.15 -4.17
CA LEU A 34 -5.60 -12.17 -5.26
C LEU A 34 -4.22 -12.27 -5.91
N ASN A 35 -3.20 -12.76 -5.19
CA ASN A 35 -1.86 -12.94 -5.72
C ASN A 35 -1.81 -14.04 -6.80
N ASP A 36 -2.72 -15.01 -6.72
CA ASP A 36 -2.81 -16.12 -7.67
C ASP A 36 -3.85 -15.86 -8.76
N VAL A 37 -4.92 -15.13 -8.43
CA VAL A 37 -6.07 -14.89 -9.31
C VAL A 37 -6.27 -13.38 -9.53
N PRO A 38 -5.68 -12.79 -10.59
CA PRO A 38 -5.74 -11.34 -10.81
C PRO A 38 -7.16 -10.78 -11.03
N THR A 39 -8.09 -11.59 -11.54
CA THR A 39 -9.45 -11.17 -11.88
C THR A 39 -10.29 -10.75 -10.67
N ILE A 40 -9.95 -11.24 -9.47
CA ILE A 40 -10.61 -10.86 -8.21
C ILE A 40 -9.97 -9.64 -7.54
N GLY A 41 -9.09 -8.91 -8.23
CA GLY A 41 -8.37 -7.77 -7.67
C GLY A 41 -9.25 -6.66 -7.09
N ARG A 42 -10.50 -6.47 -7.57
CA ARG A 42 -11.40 -5.48 -6.93
C ARG A 42 -11.91 -5.90 -5.56
N ASN A 43 -11.81 -7.17 -5.20
CA ASN A 43 -12.40 -7.70 -3.97
C ASN A 43 -11.60 -7.34 -2.72
N PHE A 44 -10.36 -6.85 -2.84
CA PHE A 44 -9.55 -6.47 -1.68
C PHE A 44 -9.72 -5.01 -1.26
N TRP A 45 -10.34 -4.17 -2.10
CA TRP A 45 -10.64 -2.78 -1.71
C TRP A 45 -11.49 -2.76 -0.45
N PHE A 46 -11.16 -1.86 0.47
CA PHE A 46 -11.85 -1.71 1.75
C PHE A 46 -11.79 -2.94 2.68
N THR A 47 -10.88 -3.88 2.42
CA THR A 47 -10.59 -5.00 3.33
C THR A 47 -9.37 -4.69 4.20
N ASN A 48 -8.99 -5.63 5.08
CA ASN A 48 -7.75 -5.53 5.86
C ASN A 48 -6.45 -5.66 5.03
N LEU A 49 -6.55 -5.91 3.73
CA LEU A 49 -5.42 -5.91 2.79
C LEU A 49 -5.17 -4.52 2.18
N ASP A 50 -6.13 -3.61 2.32
CA ASP A 50 -6.06 -2.24 1.84
C ASP A 50 -5.81 -1.31 3.04
N TRP A 51 -4.87 -0.37 2.90
CA TRP A 51 -4.63 0.64 3.93
C TRP A 51 -5.83 1.58 4.11
N ASN A 52 -6.70 1.66 3.10
CA ASN A 52 -7.95 2.44 3.14
C ASN A 52 -7.73 3.92 3.50
N TYR A 53 -6.58 4.46 3.05
CA TYR A 53 -6.29 5.87 3.17
C TYR A 53 -7.26 6.68 2.31
N LYS A 54 -7.63 7.85 2.83
CA LYS A 54 -8.51 8.79 2.15
C LYS A 54 -7.75 10.07 1.90
N THR A 55 -8.00 10.67 0.74
CA THR A 55 -7.52 12.03 0.47
C THR A 55 -8.26 13.05 1.34
N VAL A 56 -7.66 14.21 1.54
CA VAL A 56 -8.40 15.42 1.92
C VAL A 56 -9.25 15.90 0.73
N PRO A 57 -10.29 16.73 0.92
CA PRO A 57 -11.02 17.34 -0.18
C PRO A 57 -10.07 18.01 -1.20
N GLN A 58 -10.19 17.66 -2.47
CA GLN A 58 -9.30 18.15 -3.52
C GLN A 58 -9.86 19.43 -4.17
N THR A 59 -9.04 20.48 -4.28
CA THR A 59 -9.47 21.76 -4.88
C THR A 59 -9.63 21.69 -6.40
N HIS A 60 -8.82 20.88 -7.08
CA HIS A 60 -8.72 20.85 -8.54
C HIS A 60 -9.16 19.52 -9.18
N THR A 61 -9.65 18.55 -8.39
CA THR A 61 -10.11 17.24 -8.86
C THR A 61 -11.27 16.72 -8.00
N GLY A 62 -11.87 15.59 -8.39
CA GLY A 62 -12.86 14.90 -7.54
C GLY A 62 -14.26 15.54 -7.51
N GLU A 63 -14.63 16.36 -8.49
CA GLU A 63 -15.93 17.06 -8.55
C GLU A 63 -17.15 16.13 -8.47
N ALA A 64 -17.03 14.89 -9.00
CA ALA A 64 -18.08 13.89 -8.96
C ALA A 64 -18.04 12.99 -7.70
N LEU A 65 -17.10 13.24 -6.79
CA LEU A 65 -16.93 12.48 -5.54
C LEU A 65 -17.58 13.22 -4.38
N VAL A 66 -18.14 12.48 -3.43
CA VAL A 66 -18.70 13.05 -2.20
C VAL A 66 -17.60 13.83 -1.46
N ASN A 67 -17.86 15.10 -1.17
CA ASN A 67 -16.91 16.02 -0.52
C ASN A 67 -15.55 16.13 -1.21
N ARG A 68 -15.46 15.80 -2.51
CA ARG A 68 -14.20 15.75 -3.28
C ARG A 68 -13.11 14.89 -2.63
N VAL A 69 -13.51 13.85 -1.89
CA VAL A 69 -12.61 12.90 -1.24
C VAL A 69 -12.54 11.62 -2.06
N SER A 70 -11.35 11.30 -2.57
CA SER A 70 -11.06 10.00 -3.15
C SER A 70 -10.75 8.98 -2.07
N LEU A 71 -11.41 7.82 -2.20
CA LEU A 71 -11.14 6.58 -1.47
C LEU A 71 -10.15 5.68 -2.21
N PHE A 72 -9.76 6.06 -3.43
CA PHE A 72 -8.87 5.30 -4.29
C PHE A 72 -7.59 6.12 -4.54
N PHE A 73 -6.43 5.48 -4.37
CA PHE A 73 -5.11 6.04 -4.68
C PHE A 73 -4.86 7.44 -4.07
N PRO A 74 -4.72 7.54 -2.74
CA PRO A 74 -4.30 8.79 -2.15
C PRO A 74 -2.87 9.11 -2.61
N TYR A 75 -2.70 10.28 -3.24
CA TYR A 75 -1.38 10.88 -3.37
C TYR A 75 -1.01 11.42 -2.00
N ALA A 76 0.16 11.04 -1.48
CA ALA A 76 0.75 11.68 -0.31
C ALA A 76 1.18 13.10 -0.72
N ALA A 77 0.23 14.02 -0.75
CA ALA A 77 0.56 15.43 -0.72
C ALA A 77 0.90 15.77 0.73
N GLU A 78 2.19 15.75 1.07
CA GLU A 78 2.68 16.70 2.07
C GLU A 78 2.34 18.09 1.54
N GLN A 79 1.27 18.70 2.04
CA GLN A 79 1.12 20.14 1.99
C GLN A 79 1.52 20.66 3.36
N GLY A 80 2.80 21.01 3.47
CA GLY A 80 3.19 22.10 4.34
C GLY A 80 2.54 23.37 3.81
N GLU A 81 1.61 23.92 4.58
CA GLU A 81 1.75 25.16 5.33
C GLU A 81 0.80 25.09 6.54
#